data_AF-A0A7X8W2F6-F1
#
_entry.id   AF-A0A7X8W2F6-F1
#
_cell.length_a   1.000
_cell.length_b   1.000
_cell.length_c   1.000
_cell.angle_alpha   90.00
_cell.angle_beta   90.00
_cell.angle_gamma   90.00
#
_symmetry.space_group_name_H-M   'P 1'
#
loop_
_entity.id
_entity.type
_entity.pdbx_description
1 polymer ?
#
loop_
_entity_poly.entity_id
_entity_poly.type
_entity_poly.pdbx_seq_one_letter_code
_entity_poly.pdbx_strand_id
1 'polypeptide(L)'
;MIIKNALVYCPDHTFTKKTVYVEKGKFAQSSDDNKIDAEGLYLVPGFIDIHTHGGNNIDVNHLSKENFASLSAFFASVGTTSFLASVLTDTEENTLSLMDTLSKLTGCNEVGAELLGIHLEGPFISHEYKGAMPESLLRDPNIALIREYQERAKNTVKYLTLAPELPGSIDLIKAFKDEFAIAIGHSAAEYDTAMESI
;
A
#
# COMPACT_ATOMS: atom_id res chain seq x y z
N MET A 1 23.38 14.24 -1.48
CA MET A 1 22.55 15.44 -1.25
C MET A 1 22.77 15.93 0.18
N ILE A 2 22.75 17.25 0.36
CA ILE A 2 22.84 17.92 1.67
C ILE A 2 21.62 18.83 1.82
N ILE A 3 20.76 18.58 2.81
CA ILE A 3 19.59 19.40 3.13
C ILE A 3 19.94 20.23 4.37
N LYS A 4 20.11 21.54 4.21
CA LYS A 4 20.53 22.44 5.29
C LYS A 4 19.32 23.14 5.92
N ASN A 5 19.47 23.54 7.18
CA ASN A 5 18.57 24.46 7.89
C ASN A 5 17.10 24.01 8.05
N ALA A 6 16.77 22.76 7.73
CA ALA A 6 15.42 22.24 7.91
C ALA A 6 15.09 22.04 9.39
N LEU A 7 13.80 22.17 9.73
CA LEU A 7 13.22 21.65 10.97
C LEU A 7 13.00 20.15 10.80
N VAL A 8 13.91 19.33 11.32
CA VAL A 8 13.92 17.88 11.12
C VAL A 8 13.13 17.18 12.23
N TYR A 9 12.18 16.33 11.85
CA TYR A 9 11.44 15.47 12.77
C TYR A 9 12.35 14.39 13.35
N CYS A 10 12.46 14.35 14.67
CA CYS A 10 13.38 13.49 15.40
C CYS A 10 12.65 12.35 16.14
N PRO A 11 13.36 11.27 16.54
CA PRO A 11 12.75 10.13 17.25
C PRO A 11 12.08 10.48 18.58
N ASP A 12 12.40 11.62 19.17
CA ASP A 12 11.76 12.15 20.38
C ASP A 12 10.46 12.92 20.09
N HIS A 13 9.95 12.82 18.85
CA HIS A 13 8.74 13.47 18.36
C HIS A 13 8.81 15.01 18.37
N THR A 14 10.02 15.57 18.28
CA THR A 14 10.24 17.03 18.18
C THR A 14 10.83 17.43 16.84
N PHE A 15 10.75 18.73 16.53
CA PHE A 15 11.43 19.33 15.38
C PHE A 15 12.68 20.08 15.84
N THR A 16 13.83 19.72 15.28
CA THR A 16 15.10 20.40 15.57
C THR A 16 15.74 20.90 14.28
N LYS A 17 16.25 22.14 14.29
CA LYS A 17 17.00 22.70 13.16
C LYS A 17 18.32 21.93 12.98
N LYS A 18 18.46 21.21 11.86
CA LYS A 18 19.62 20.35 11.58
C LYS A 18 19.96 20.35 10.09
N THR A 19 21.16 19.83 9.77
CA THR A 19 21.52 19.45 8.39
C THR A 19 21.39 17.94 8.26
N VAL A 20 20.78 17.48 7.16
CA VAL A 20 20.67 16.06 6.82
C VAL A 20 21.52 15.77 5.59
N TYR A 21 22.28 14.68 5.65
CA TYR A 21 23.13 14.21 4.57
C TYR A 21 22.54 12.91 4.01
N VAL A 22 22.52 12.81 2.68
CA VAL A 22 22.08 11.61 1.95
C VAL A 22 23.16 11.25 0.94
N GLU A 23 23.61 10.00 0.96
CA GLU A 23 24.58 9.46 0.02
C GLU A 23 24.08 8.12 -0.52
N LYS A 24 24.08 7.94 -1.85
CA LYS A 24 23.63 6.70 -2.52
C LYS A 24 22.26 6.20 -2.01
N GLY A 25 21.31 7.14 -1.85
CA GLY A 25 19.94 6.85 -1.41
C GLY A 25 19.78 6.52 0.08
N LYS A 26 20.81 6.73 0.91
CA LYS A 26 20.76 6.45 2.36
C LYS A 26 21.14 7.68 3.17
N PHE A 27 20.59 7.80 4.37
CA PHE A 27 21.06 8.80 5.35
C PHE A 27 22.53 8.54 5.70
N ALA A 28 23.31 9.61 5.75
CA ALA A 28 24.76 9.57 5.94
C ALA A 28 25.23 10.60 6.98
N GLN A 29 26.49 10.52 7.38
CA GLN A 29 27.13 11.51 8.27
C GLN A 29 27.64 12.74 7.51
N SER A 30 27.93 12.59 6.22
CA SER A 30 28.42 13.63 5.33
C SER A 30 28.01 13.32 3.89
N SER A 31 28.07 14.32 3.01
CA SER A 31 27.86 14.16 1.57
C SER A 31 28.52 15.34 0.87
N ASP A 32 29.09 15.11 -0.31
CA ASP A 32 29.67 16.16 -1.17
C ASP A 32 28.77 16.50 -2.38
N ASP A 33 27.57 15.93 -2.40
CA ASP A 33 26.60 16.06 -3.48
C ASP A 33 25.70 17.31 -3.27
N ASN A 34 24.72 17.53 -4.17
CA ASN A 34 23.90 18.72 -4.29
C ASN A 34 23.35 19.25 -2.96
N LYS A 35 23.36 20.58 -2.81
CA LYS A 35 22.95 21.29 -1.60
C LYS A 35 21.57 21.92 -1.79
N ILE A 36 20.70 21.73 -0.81
CA ILE A 36 19.37 22.35 -0.72
C ILE A 36 19.33 23.16 0.57
N ASP A 37 18.94 24.43 0.50
CA ASP A 37 18.62 25.23 1.69
C ASP A 37 17.13 25.11 1.99
N ALA A 38 16.80 24.52 3.13
CA ALA A 38 15.44 24.25 3.58
C ALA A 38 15.08 25.07 4.82
N GLU A 39 15.67 26.26 4.97
CA GLU A 39 15.30 27.24 6.00
C GLU A 39 13.79 27.50 5.99
N GLY A 40 13.16 27.42 7.17
CA GLY A 40 11.72 27.61 7.33
C GLY A 40 10.86 26.43 6.87
N LEU A 41 11.46 25.36 6.33
CA LEU A 41 10.76 24.15 5.92
C LEU A 41 10.88 23.03 6.96
N TYR A 42 9.90 22.14 6.94
CA TYR A 42 9.89 20.91 7.73
C TYR A 42 10.45 19.76 6.91
N LEU A 43 11.28 18.93 7.54
CA LEU A 43 11.79 17.69 6.98
C LEU A 43 11.27 16.52 7.83
N VAL A 44 10.40 15.72 7.24
CA VAL A 44 9.82 14.52 7.83
C VAL A 44 10.24 13.28 7.03
N PRO A 45 10.19 12.07 7.62
CA PRO A 45 10.22 10.85 6.82
C PRO A 45 9.11 10.90 5.76
N GLY A 46 9.41 10.41 4.56
CA GLY A 46 8.41 10.32 3.51
C GLY A 46 7.23 9.45 3.93
N PHE A 47 6.03 9.82 3.50
CA PHE A 47 4.82 9.10 3.89
C PHE A 47 4.75 7.74 3.20
N ILE A 48 4.18 6.77 3.92
CA ILE A 48 3.87 5.44 3.41
C ILE A 48 2.35 5.33 3.33
N ASP A 49 1.82 5.20 2.12
CA ASP A 49 0.39 5.07 1.90
C ASP A 49 0.01 3.59 1.73
N ILE A 50 -0.61 3.00 2.74
CA ILE A 50 -0.96 1.57 2.74
C ILE A 50 -2.31 1.28 2.06
N HIS A 51 -3.08 2.30 1.71
CA HIS A 51 -4.41 2.13 1.12
C HIS A 51 -4.73 3.26 0.12
N THR A 52 -4.35 3.05 -1.13
CA THR A 52 -4.65 3.95 -2.25
C THR A 52 -5.06 3.19 -3.52
N HIS A 53 -6.17 3.62 -4.11
CA HIS A 53 -6.69 3.08 -5.37
C HIS A 53 -6.11 3.76 -6.61
N GLY A 54 -5.29 4.79 -6.45
CA GLY A 54 -4.76 5.55 -7.57
C GLY A 54 -4.70 7.04 -7.34
N GLY A 55 -4.34 7.76 -8.39
CA GLY A 55 -4.07 9.20 -8.36
C GLY A 55 -3.69 9.70 -9.74
N ASN A 56 -3.69 11.02 -9.94
CA ASN A 56 -3.35 11.63 -11.24
C ASN A 56 -4.14 11.06 -12.43
N ASN A 57 -5.44 10.77 -12.22
CA ASN A 57 -6.35 10.12 -13.19
C ASN A 57 -5.95 8.69 -13.59
N ILE A 58 -5.12 8.02 -12.78
CA ILE A 58 -4.73 6.62 -12.98
C ILE A 58 -5.31 5.79 -11.83
N ASP A 59 -6.07 4.77 -12.19
CA ASP A 59 -6.64 3.77 -11.27
C ASP A 59 -5.71 2.57 -11.18
N VAL A 60 -5.49 2.04 -9.97
CA VAL A 60 -4.70 0.84 -9.70
C VAL A 60 -5.26 -0.38 -10.45
N ASN A 61 -6.58 -0.53 -10.55
CA ASN A 61 -7.21 -1.63 -11.30
C ASN A 61 -6.89 -1.58 -12.82
N HIS A 62 -6.42 -0.43 -13.31
CA HIS A 62 -5.99 -0.22 -14.69
C HIS A 62 -4.51 0.17 -14.79
N LEU A 63 -3.72 -0.14 -13.77
CA LEU A 63 -2.30 0.16 -13.75
C LEU A 63 -1.56 -0.71 -14.76
N SER A 64 -0.64 -0.10 -15.49
CA SER A 64 0.21 -0.75 -16.47
C SER A 64 1.64 -0.23 -16.34
N LYS A 65 2.58 -0.86 -17.06
CA LYS A 65 3.96 -0.39 -17.07
C LYS A 65 4.09 1.03 -17.63
N GLU A 66 3.25 1.38 -18.59
CA GLU A 66 3.29 2.64 -19.34
C GLU A 66 2.84 3.83 -18.48
N ASN A 67 1.90 3.63 -17.55
CA ASN A 67 1.36 4.69 -16.71
C ASN A 67 1.94 4.69 -15.27
N PHE A 68 2.62 3.62 -14.85
CA PHE A 68 3.17 3.48 -13.49
C PHE A 68 4.10 4.63 -13.08
N ALA A 69 5.03 5.04 -13.96
CA ALA A 69 5.96 6.13 -13.66
C ALA A 69 5.24 7.46 -13.38
N SER A 70 4.13 7.72 -14.07
CA SER A 70 3.30 8.93 -13.84
C SER A 70 2.61 8.89 -12.47
N LEU A 71 2.08 7.73 -12.08
CA LEU A 71 1.47 7.54 -10.76
C LEU A 71 2.51 7.64 -9.63
N SER A 72 3.66 6.98 -9.79
CA SER A 72 4.78 7.01 -8.84
C SER A 72 5.31 8.44 -8.63
N ALA A 73 5.51 9.20 -9.71
CA ALA A 73 5.92 10.60 -9.63
C ALA A 73 4.87 11.50 -8.96
N PHE A 74 3.58 11.26 -9.22
CA PHE A 74 2.50 11.98 -8.56
C PHE A 74 2.54 11.79 -7.05
N PHE A 75 2.63 10.56 -6.56
CA PHE A 75 2.71 10.29 -5.11
C PHE A 75 3.92 10.99 -4.46
N ALA A 76 5.10 10.93 -5.10
CA ALA A 76 6.28 11.63 -4.62
C ALA A 76 6.08 13.16 -4.55
N SER A 77 5.35 13.74 -5.51
CA SER A 77 5.07 15.19 -5.55
C SER A 77 4.20 15.68 -4.39
N VAL A 78 3.42 14.78 -3.76
CA VAL A 78 2.56 15.07 -2.61
C VAL A 78 3.11 14.53 -1.29
N GLY A 79 4.37 14.08 -1.27
CA GLY A 79 5.08 13.67 -0.05
C GLY A 79 5.02 12.17 0.29
N THR A 80 4.31 11.37 -0.51
CA THR A 80 4.29 9.91 -0.38
C THR A 80 5.49 9.33 -1.09
N THR A 81 6.40 8.69 -0.35
CA THR A 81 7.61 8.08 -0.92
C THR A 81 7.46 6.60 -1.19
N SER A 82 6.43 5.96 -0.64
CA SER A 82 6.15 4.56 -0.90
C SER A 82 4.68 4.23 -0.63
N PHE A 83 4.15 3.20 -1.30
CA PHE A 83 2.74 2.86 -1.22
C PHE A 83 2.44 1.38 -1.48
N LEU A 84 1.24 0.94 -1.09
CA LEU A 84 0.63 -0.32 -1.52
C LEU A 84 -0.44 -0.03 -2.57
N ALA A 85 -0.38 -0.74 -3.69
CA ALA A 85 -1.43 -0.67 -4.72
C ALA A 85 -2.69 -1.36 -4.19
N SER A 86 -3.75 -0.59 -3.92
CA SER A 86 -5.03 -1.13 -3.42
C SER A 86 -5.93 -1.54 -4.57
N VAL A 87 -6.01 -2.85 -4.77
CA VAL A 87 -6.85 -3.48 -5.78
C VAL A 87 -8.26 -3.54 -5.27
N LEU A 88 -9.15 -2.82 -5.95
CA LEU A 88 -10.57 -2.83 -5.69
C LEU A 88 -11.19 -4.12 -6.26
N THR A 89 -12.29 -4.58 -5.66
CA THR A 89 -12.98 -5.81 -6.06
C THR A 89 -13.36 -5.83 -7.55
N ASP A 90 -12.88 -6.85 -8.27
CA ASP A 90 -13.12 -7.05 -9.71
C ASP A 90 -13.42 -8.53 -10.04
N THR A 91 -13.53 -8.87 -11.32
CA THR A 91 -13.52 -10.24 -11.82
C THR A 91 -12.18 -10.91 -11.50
N GLU A 92 -12.21 -12.22 -11.30
CA GLU A 92 -11.02 -12.99 -10.96
C GLU A 92 -9.95 -12.90 -12.05
N GLU A 93 -10.38 -12.97 -13.32
CA GLU A 93 -9.50 -12.82 -14.48
C GLU A 93 -8.76 -11.48 -14.47
N ASN A 94 -9.47 -10.37 -14.23
CA ASN A 94 -8.87 -9.04 -14.16
C ASN A 94 -7.89 -8.94 -12.98
N THR A 95 -8.28 -9.41 -11.79
CA THR A 95 -7.42 -9.38 -10.61
C THR A 95 -6.15 -10.21 -10.82
N LEU A 96 -6.25 -11.42 -11.39
CA LEU A 96 -5.09 -12.26 -11.70
C LEU A 96 -4.13 -11.61 -12.70
N SER A 97 -4.68 -11.00 -13.77
CA SER A 97 -3.90 -10.25 -14.74
C SER A 97 -3.19 -9.04 -14.10
N LEU A 98 -3.88 -8.36 -13.18
CA LEU A 98 -3.30 -7.25 -12.43
C LEU A 98 -2.21 -7.72 -11.47
N MET A 99 -2.36 -8.87 -10.79
CA MET A 99 -1.32 -9.45 -9.92
C MET A 99 -0.02 -9.68 -10.70
N ASP A 100 -0.09 -10.21 -11.92
CA ASP A 100 1.08 -10.38 -12.81
C ASP A 100 1.75 -9.05 -13.18
N THR A 101 0.95 -8.00 -13.30
CA THR A 101 1.44 -6.66 -13.67
C THR A 101 2.11 -6.03 -12.45
N LEU A 102 1.44 -6.02 -11.30
CA LEU A 102 1.95 -5.45 -10.05
C LEU A 102 3.20 -6.18 -9.56
N SER A 103 3.31 -7.51 -9.74
CA SER A 103 4.53 -8.26 -9.36
C SER A 103 5.75 -7.86 -10.18
N LYS A 104 5.57 -7.38 -11.42
CA LYS A 104 6.65 -6.87 -12.26
C LYS A 104 7.04 -5.44 -11.93
N LEU A 105 6.12 -4.65 -11.36
CA LEU A 105 6.34 -3.26 -10.97
C LEU A 105 6.86 -3.11 -9.53
N THR A 106 6.53 -4.07 -8.66
CA THR A 106 6.97 -4.06 -7.27
C THR A 106 8.51 -4.13 -7.22
N GLY A 107 9.13 -3.20 -6.49
CA GLY A 107 10.59 -3.10 -6.43
C GLY A 107 11.27 -2.54 -7.69
N CYS A 108 10.50 -2.09 -8.70
CA CYS A 108 11.07 -1.27 -9.77
C CYS A 108 11.38 0.12 -9.23
N ASN A 109 12.67 0.48 -9.21
CA ASN A 109 13.13 1.82 -8.89
C ASN A 109 12.98 2.76 -10.10
N GLU A 110 11.73 3.02 -10.48
CA GLU A 110 11.35 4.14 -11.36
C GLU A 110 11.49 5.48 -10.60
N VAL A 111 11.42 6.60 -11.32
CA VAL A 111 11.49 7.94 -10.70
C VAL A 111 10.19 8.21 -9.92
N GLY A 112 10.23 8.20 -8.58
CA GLY A 112 9.09 8.59 -7.73
C GLY A 112 8.93 7.76 -6.47
N ALA A 113 7.68 7.56 -6.05
CA ALA A 113 7.31 6.73 -4.92
C ALA A 113 7.46 5.23 -5.23
N GLU A 114 7.98 4.46 -4.27
CA GLU A 114 8.20 3.03 -4.39
C GLU A 114 6.89 2.24 -4.18
N LEU A 115 6.58 1.32 -5.11
CA LEU A 115 5.53 0.33 -4.90
C LEU A 115 6.07 -0.81 -4.02
N LEU A 116 5.61 -0.86 -2.76
CA LEU A 116 6.05 -1.85 -1.77
C LEU A 116 5.34 -3.20 -1.89
N GLY A 117 4.19 -3.22 -2.55
CA GLY A 117 3.38 -4.41 -2.70
C GLY A 117 1.91 -4.08 -2.95
N ILE A 118 1.07 -5.07 -2.65
CA ILE A 118 -0.35 -5.08 -3.01
C ILE A 118 -1.20 -5.11 -1.75
N HIS A 119 -2.22 -4.26 -1.73
CA HIS A 119 -3.35 -4.35 -0.83
C HIS A 119 -4.54 -4.91 -1.61
N LEU A 120 -5.10 -6.02 -1.15
CA LEU A 120 -6.36 -6.57 -1.68
C LEU A 120 -7.51 -6.02 -0.85
N GLU A 121 -8.36 -5.17 -1.42
CA GLU A 121 -9.57 -4.68 -0.73
C GLU A 121 -10.80 -5.44 -1.22
N GLY A 122 -11.13 -6.50 -0.48
CA GLY A 122 -12.09 -7.52 -0.93
C GLY A 122 -11.44 -8.60 -1.81
N PRO A 123 -12.25 -9.46 -2.47
CA PRO A 123 -13.71 -9.38 -2.63
C PRO A 123 -14.53 -9.92 -1.46
N PHE A 124 -13.89 -10.35 -0.37
CA PHE A 124 -14.53 -10.99 0.78
C PHE A 124 -15.04 -9.97 1.79
N ILE A 125 -16.00 -9.15 1.37
CA ILE A 125 -16.55 -8.03 2.15
C ILE A 125 -18.07 -8.12 2.24
N SER A 126 -18.64 -7.43 3.23
CA SER A 126 -20.07 -7.45 3.50
C SER A 126 -20.88 -6.86 2.34
N HIS A 127 -21.95 -7.54 1.96
CA HIS A 127 -22.94 -6.99 1.03
C HIS A 127 -23.61 -5.72 1.59
N GLU A 128 -23.88 -5.69 2.89
CA GLU A 128 -24.54 -4.57 3.56
C GLU A 128 -23.63 -3.33 3.58
N TYR A 129 -22.34 -3.52 3.81
CA TYR A 129 -21.34 -2.45 3.92
C TYR A 129 -20.42 -2.34 2.70
N LYS A 130 -20.89 -2.74 1.52
CA LYS A 130 -20.11 -2.77 0.27
C LYS A 130 -19.61 -1.40 -0.19
N GLY A 131 -20.29 -0.31 0.18
CA GLY A 131 -19.95 1.03 -0.29
C GLY A 131 -19.92 1.11 -1.83
N ALA A 132 -18.79 1.54 -2.39
CA ALA A 132 -18.56 1.64 -3.83
C ALA A 132 -18.26 0.31 -4.53
N MET A 133 -18.11 -0.79 -3.78
CA MET A 133 -17.75 -2.09 -4.32
C MET A 133 -18.91 -2.67 -5.15
N PRO A 134 -18.65 -3.19 -6.37
CA PRO A 134 -19.68 -3.79 -7.20
C PRO A 134 -20.23 -5.06 -6.55
N GLU A 135 -21.51 -5.05 -6.19
CA GLU A 135 -22.14 -6.13 -5.43
C GLU A 135 -22.07 -7.49 -6.15
N SER A 136 -22.18 -7.47 -7.48
CA SER A 136 -22.10 -8.67 -8.32
C SER A 136 -20.72 -9.31 -8.36
N LEU A 137 -19.69 -8.64 -7.84
CA LEU A 137 -18.31 -9.12 -7.80
C LEU A 137 -17.88 -9.51 -6.38
N LEU A 138 -18.73 -9.34 -5.38
CA LEU A 138 -18.46 -9.83 -4.02
C LEU A 138 -18.48 -11.35 -4.00
N ARG A 139 -17.65 -11.92 -3.14
CA ARG A 139 -17.46 -13.37 -3.04
C ARG A 139 -17.36 -13.79 -1.58
N ASP A 140 -17.74 -15.02 -1.31
CA ASP A 140 -17.42 -15.64 -0.03
C ASP A 140 -15.90 -15.84 0.11
N PRO A 141 -15.36 -15.79 1.35
CA PRO A 141 -13.97 -16.07 1.65
C PRO A 141 -13.47 -17.35 0.98
N ASN A 142 -12.36 -17.23 0.23
CA ASN A 142 -11.79 -18.35 -0.51
C ASN A 142 -10.26 -18.39 -0.38
N ILE A 143 -9.77 -19.35 0.39
CA ILE A 143 -8.32 -19.54 0.64
C ILE A 143 -7.58 -19.87 -0.67
N ALA A 144 -8.12 -20.73 -1.52
CA ALA A 144 -7.46 -21.15 -2.76
C ALA A 144 -7.25 -19.95 -3.69
N LEU A 145 -8.24 -19.05 -3.76
CA LEU A 145 -8.15 -17.83 -4.57
C LEU A 145 -7.03 -16.90 -4.09
N ILE A 146 -6.89 -16.69 -2.78
CA ILE A 146 -5.79 -15.86 -2.24
C ILE A 146 -4.43 -16.52 -2.46
N ARG A 147 -4.33 -17.85 -2.38
CA ARG A 147 -3.10 -18.57 -2.72
C ARG A 147 -2.72 -18.31 -4.18
N GLU A 148 -3.68 -18.36 -5.10
CA GLU A 148 -3.44 -18.07 -6.51
C GLU A 148 -3.02 -16.60 -6.72
N TYR A 149 -3.68 -15.65 -6.06
CA TYR A 149 -3.29 -14.24 -6.12
C TYR A 149 -1.87 -14.02 -5.60
N GLN A 150 -1.51 -14.61 -4.47
CA GLN A 150 -0.14 -14.56 -3.94
C GLN A 150 0.89 -15.16 -4.90
N GLU A 151 0.57 -16.28 -5.55
CA GLU A 151 1.45 -16.91 -6.53
C GLU A 151 1.71 -15.98 -7.73
N ARG A 152 0.65 -15.44 -8.33
CA ARG A 152 0.74 -14.49 -9.47
C ARG A 152 1.42 -13.18 -9.09
N ALA A 153 1.16 -12.72 -7.87
CA ALA A 153 1.81 -11.57 -7.26
C ALA A 153 3.28 -11.84 -6.89
N LYS A 154 3.78 -13.09 -6.97
CA LYS A 154 5.12 -13.47 -6.49
C LYS A 154 5.36 -13.09 -5.02
N ASN A 155 4.35 -13.30 -4.18
CA ASN A 155 4.34 -13.01 -2.75
C ASN A 155 4.46 -11.52 -2.38
N THR A 156 3.99 -10.62 -3.26
CA THR A 156 3.98 -9.17 -3.01
C THR A 156 2.67 -8.65 -2.42
N VAL A 157 1.66 -9.49 -2.15
CA VAL A 157 0.52 -9.07 -1.30
C VAL A 157 1.03 -8.87 0.12
N LYS A 158 0.73 -7.70 0.68
CA LYS A 158 1.16 -7.29 2.04
C LYS A 158 -0.01 -6.95 2.95
N TYR A 159 -1.20 -6.79 2.37
CA TYR A 159 -2.36 -6.34 3.11
C TYR A 159 -3.65 -6.90 2.48
N LEU A 160 -4.57 -7.38 3.30
CA LEU A 160 -5.90 -7.83 2.89
C LEU A 160 -6.97 -7.19 3.77
N THR A 161 -7.96 -6.55 3.15
CA THR A 161 -9.17 -6.10 3.84
C THR A 161 -10.31 -7.08 3.60
N LEU A 162 -10.96 -7.54 4.66
CA LEU A 162 -12.08 -8.47 4.60
C LEU A 162 -13.13 -8.21 5.69
N ALA A 163 -14.30 -8.80 5.51
CA ALA A 163 -15.39 -8.82 6.49
C ALA A 163 -15.35 -10.14 7.29
N PRO A 164 -15.04 -10.11 8.60
CA PRO A 164 -14.87 -11.32 9.40
C PRO A 164 -16.16 -12.09 9.66
N GLU A 165 -17.33 -11.46 9.52
CA GLU A 165 -18.62 -12.10 9.72
C GLU A 165 -19.02 -13.05 8.58
N LEU A 166 -18.33 -13.02 7.44
CA LEU A 166 -18.61 -13.92 6.34
C LEU A 166 -18.20 -15.36 6.67
N PRO A 167 -18.99 -16.37 6.27
CA PRO A 167 -18.63 -17.78 6.47
C PRO A 167 -17.26 -18.09 5.87
N GLY A 168 -16.34 -18.59 6.71
CA GLY A 168 -14.97 -18.96 6.29
C GLY A 168 -13.91 -17.86 6.47
N SER A 169 -14.29 -16.62 6.83
CA SER A 169 -13.33 -15.54 7.05
C SER A 169 -12.32 -15.85 8.16
N ILE A 170 -12.78 -16.43 9.28
CA ILE A 170 -11.89 -16.78 10.40
C ILE A 170 -10.82 -17.81 9.97
N ASP A 171 -11.20 -18.80 9.16
CA ASP A 171 -10.26 -19.80 8.65
C ASP A 171 -9.27 -19.18 7.65
N LEU A 172 -9.75 -18.25 6.81
CA LEU A 172 -8.89 -17.48 5.92
C LEU A 172 -7.88 -16.63 6.72
N ILE A 173 -8.33 -15.91 7.75
CA ILE A 173 -7.46 -15.12 8.62
C ILE A 173 -6.38 -16.01 9.22
N LYS A 174 -6.75 -17.15 9.82
CA LYS A 174 -5.81 -18.11 10.40
C LYS A 174 -4.79 -18.63 9.37
N ALA A 175 -5.18 -18.79 8.12
CA ALA A 175 -4.33 -19.30 7.06
C ALA A 175 -3.28 -18.29 6.57
N PHE A 176 -3.49 -16.98 6.74
CA PHE A 176 -2.65 -15.94 6.12
C PHE A 176 -2.09 -14.88 7.08
N LYS A 177 -2.52 -14.83 8.35
CA LYS A 177 -2.08 -13.81 9.32
C LYS A 177 -0.56 -13.72 9.53
N ASP A 178 0.17 -14.80 9.27
CA ASP A 178 1.62 -14.85 9.40
C ASP A 178 2.35 -14.50 8.08
N GLU A 179 1.61 -14.29 6.99
CA GLU A 179 2.15 -13.98 5.66
C GLU A 179 1.99 -12.50 5.29
N PHE A 180 0.86 -11.90 5.67
CA PHE A 180 0.58 -10.49 5.44
C PHE A 180 -0.40 -9.93 6.47
N ALA A 181 -0.48 -8.60 6.57
CA ALA A 181 -1.42 -7.94 7.47
C ALA A 181 -2.87 -8.13 7.00
N ILE A 182 -3.80 -8.30 7.93
CA ILE A 182 -5.22 -8.43 7.64
C ILE A 182 -5.96 -7.36 8.41
N ALA A 183 -6.88 -6.66 7.75
CA ALA A 183 -7.74 -5.66 8.34
C ALA A 183 -9.21 -6.02 8.18
N ILE A 184 -9.97 -5.69 9.23
CA ILE A 184 -11.42 -5.70 9.19
C ILE A 184 -11.87 -4.42 8.48
N GLY A 185 -12.64 -4.57 7.41
CA GLY A 185 -13.23 -3.45 6.68
C GLY A 185 -14.46 -3.90 5.91
N HIS A 186 -15.31 -2.95 5.53
CA HIS A 186 -16.57 -3.23 4.84
C HIS A 186 -17.36 -4.36 5.54
N SER A 187 -17.55 -4.23 6.84
CA SER A 187 -18.01 -5.32 7.71
C SER A 187 -19.22 -4.89 8.54
N ALA A 188 -20.16 -5.83 8.68
CA ALA A 188 -21.29 -5.80 9.59
C ALA A 188 -20.99 -6.51 10.92
N ALA A 189 -19.73 -6.89 11.18
CA ALA A 189 -19.37 -7.68 12.34
C ALA A 189 -19.66 -6.95 13.65
N GLU A 190 -20.37 -7.63 14.53
CA GLU A 190 -20.52 -7.21 15.92
C GLU A 190 -19.19 -7.40 16.69
N TYR A 191 -19.14 -6.80 17.87
CA TYR A 191 -17.95 -6.79 18.72
C TYR A 191 -17.32 -8.19 18.91
N ASP A 192 -18.12 -9.20 19.25
CA ASP A 192 -17.62 -10.54 19.54
C ASP A 192 -16.94 -11.17 18.31
N THR A 193 -17.52 -11.04 17.12
CA THR A 193 -16.95 -11.54 15.86
C THR A 193 -15.66 -10.81 15.49
N ALA A 194 -15.62 -9.49 15.68
CA ALA A 194 -14.40 -8.71 15.44
C ALA A 194 -13.28 -9.12 16.41
N MET A 195 -13.60 -9.37 17.68
CA MET A 195 -12.63 -9.82 18.68
C MET A 195 -12.12 -11.24 18.42
N GLU A 196 -12.95 -12.14 17.88
CA GLU A 196 -12.52 -13.49 17.48
C GLU A 196 -11.51 -13.47 16.31
N SER A 197 -11.47 -12.37 15.56
CA SER A 197 -10.66 -12.21 14.34
C SER A 197 -9.24 -11.68 14.58
N ILE A 198 -8.86 -11.42 15.83
CA ILE A 198 -7.56 -10.89 16.28
C ILE A 198 -6.71 -12.03 16.87
#